data_AF-A0A945X3S7-F1
#
_entry.id   AF-A0A945X3S7-F1
#
_cell.length_a   1.000
_cell.length_b   1.000
_cell.length_c   1.000
_cell.angle_alpha   90.00
_cell.angle_beta   90.00
_cell.angle_gamma   90.00
#
_symmetry.space_group_name_H-M   'P 1'
#
loop_
_entity.id
_entity.type
_entity.pdbx_description
1 polymer ?
#
loop_
_entity_poly.entity_id
_entity_poly.type
_entity_poly.pdbx_seq_one_letter_code
_entity_poly.pdbx_strand_id
1 'polypeptide(L)'
;MATTATATPRCEEAMEATKSLVLGIPLDNLDMNETLDRLFELADSWAGSEQPAHLIATINVDFLVNCLPFGRGPFKHPELVSILRKATMCTADGMPLVWASRLLGCPYKERVTGADMVPAIAERAARTGHSLYLLGGALDVAQEAADVLCERHPGLTIAGVDSPFVHTGGEKLVDAPETDGPICERINASGAHFLMIGFGNPKQEIWFQRNQHRLRVPLSFGIGGTFNFITGRTPRAPQWMQTAGVEWLYRLAAEPRRLWKRYFIGLTKFGSAVLPGIVRYQMLRLRAPAAAPPLDDALYIAGERVLRELRLPAVLAPTDVPALHAPFHSDPRPDAVVLDCAQLQLLSASCQGILYDLLRLSEQEQVPVYLVGLRKALVALLHSCRIHDAFEDRLCRSHTNVMSRLADCWKVRPCLFSVETSDEELTLRVWGELNAAALNHVDAEAAVAALAEKPCSVDLRACTSVDNAGVALLLKLRRRQAQHDKPLAIRNARSDVLRVLRTSDAEEQFAIQ
;
A
#
# COMPACT_ATOMS: atom_id res chain seq x y z
N MET A 1 -9.05 -14.70 -39.59
CA MET A 1 -8.41 -15.10 -38.32
C MET A 1 -7.93 -13.83 -37.65
N ALA A 2 -8.77 -13.26 -36.78
CA ALA A 2 -8.50 -12.00 -36.10
C ALA A 2 -7.84 -12.31 -34.75
N THR A 3 -6.61 -11.86 -34.59
CA THR A 3 -5.86 -11.94 -33.34
C THR A 3 -6.44 -10.96 -32.33
N THR A 4 -6.97 -11.52 -31.25
CA THR A 4 -7.42 -10.88 -30.02
C THR A 4 -6.29 -10.05 -29.40
N ALA A 5 -6.50 -8.74 -29.31
CA ALA A 5 -5.71 -7.86 -28.45
C ALA A 5 -6.06 -8.18 -26.99
N THR A 6 -5.10 -8.73 -26.25
CA THR A 6 -5.19 -8.90 -24.80
C THR A 6 -5.16 -7.53 -24.13
N ALA A 7 -6.29 -7.16 -23.52
CA ALA A 7 -6.43 -5.95 -22.73
C ALA A 7 -5.46 -5.98 -21.54
N THR A 8 -4.50 -5.06 -21.56
CA THR A 8 -3.67 -4.70 -20.41
C THR A 8 -4.53 -3.87 -19.45
N PRO A 9 -4.53 -4.12 -18.12
CA PRO A 9 -5.22 -3.22 -17.21
C PRO A 9 -4.53 -1.85 -17.27
N ARG A 10 -5.31 -0.81 -17.54
CA ARG A 10 -4.81 0.54 -17.76
C ARG A 10 -4.25 1.12 -16.46
N CYS A 11 -2.99 1.55 -16.53
CA CYS A 11 -2.26 2.32 -15.52
C CYS A 11 -2.99 3.62 -15.08
N GLU A 12 -4.03 4.04 -15.82
CA GLU A 12 -4.86 5.21 -15.50
C GLU A 12 -5.87 4.98 -14.35
N GLU A 13 -6.22 3.73 -14.01
CA GLU A 13 -7.18 3.42 -12.92
C GLU A 13 -6.57 3.52 -11.50
N ALA A 14 -5.28 3.82 -11.39
CA ALA A 14 -4.56 3.93 -10.11
C ALA A 14 -4.57 5.34 -9.49
N MET A 15 -5.15 6.34 -10.16
CA MET A 15 -5.25 7.71 -9.68
C MET A 15 -6.67 8.02 -9.20
N GLU A 16 -6.93 7.92 -7.88
CA GLU A 16 -7.75 8.87 -7.07
C GLU A 16 -8.26 8.34 -5.71
N ALA A 17 -8.01 7.08 -5.35
CA ALA A 17 -8.22 6.59 -3.98
C ALA A 17 -6.88 6.52 -3.23
N THR A 18 -6.45 7.62 -2.57
CA THR A 18 -5.25 7.53 -1.71
C THR A 18 -5.58 6.65 -0.51
N LYS A 19 -5.10 5.41 -0.50
CA LYS A 19 -5.15 4.57 0.69
C LYS A 19 -4.33 5.22 1.79
N SER A 20 -4.82 5.09 3.00
CA SER A 20 -4.15 5.55 4.20
C SER A 20 -4.06 4.41 5.19
N LEU A 21 -3.08 4.46 6.08
CA LEU A 21 -2.92 3.42 7.10
C LEU A 21 -3.30 3.94 8.48
N VAL A 22 -4.18 3.21 9.15
CA VAL A 22 -4.44 3.39 10.58
C VAL A 22 -4.12 2.09 11.29
N LEU A 23 -3.09 2.13 12.15
CA LEU A 23 -2.61 0.96 12.92
C LEU A 23 -2.29 -0.25 12.03
N GLY A 24 -1.75 0.01 10.83
CA GLY A 24 -1.30 -0.99 9.88
C GLY A 24 -2.40 -1.57 8.99
N ILE A 25 -3.63 -1.05 9.10
CA ILE A 25 -4.79 -1.45 8.29
C ILE A 25 -5.06 -0.37 7.24
N PRO A 26 -5.17 -0.73 5.94
CA PRO A 26 -5.55 0.20 4.88
C PRO A 26 -6.98 0.68 5.05
N LEU A 27 -7.18 1.96 4.79
CA LEU A 27 -8.45 2.64 4.75
C LEU A 27 -8.47 3.57 3.54
N ASP A 28 -9.49 3.41 2.71
CA ASP A 28 -9.71 4.21 1.52
C ASP A 28 -10.29 5.58 1.91
N ASN A 29 -9.64 6.64 1.45
CA ASN A 29 -10.06 8.01 1.71
C ASN A 29 -11.05 8.49 0.64
N LEU A 30 -12.24 7.89 0.65
CA LEU A 30 -13.33 8.15 -0.28
C LEU A 30 -14.53 8.73 0.45
N ASP A 31 -15.30 9.57 -0.23
CA ASP A 31 -16.67 9.89 0.19
C ASP A 31 -17.67 8.82 -0.27
N MET A 32 -18.94 8.93 0.13
CA MET A 32 -19.96 7.95 -0.21
C MET A 32 -20.19 7.83 -1.73
N ASN A 33 -20.15 8.93 -2.48
CA ASN A 33 -20.40 8.88 -3.92
C ASN A 33 -19.23 8.23 -4.64
N GLU A 34 -18.00 8.65 -4.34
CA GLU A 34 -16.77 8.05 -4.87
C GLU A 34 -16.69 6.56 -4.51
N THR A 35 -17.10 6.20 -3.29
CA THR A 35 -17.21 4.80 -2.86
C THR A 35 -18.17 4.02 -3.77
N LEU A 36 -19.38 4.53 -4.00
CA LEU A 36 -20.35 3.86 -4.84
C LEU A 36 -19.91 3.80 -6.31
N ASP A 37 -19.31 4.85 -6.84
CA ASP A 37 -18.81 4.88 -8.22
C ASP A 37 -17.77 3.76 -8.40
N ARG A 38 -16.81 3.68 -7.48
CA ARG A 38 -15.79 2.64 -7.50
C ARG A 38 -16.36 1.23 -7.36
N LEU A 39 -17.36 1.04 -6.49
CA LEU A 39 -18.01 -0.27 -6.32
C LEU A 39 -18.71 -0.73 -7.59
N PHE A 40 -19.46 0.15 -8.25
CA PHE A 40 -20.18 -0.24 -9.46
C PHE A 40 -19.22 -0.46 -10.64
N GLU A 41 -18.18 0.37 -10.80
CA GLU A 41 -17.10 0.13 -11.76
C GLU A 41 -16.42 -1.23 -11.56
N LEU A 42 -16.11 -1.60 -10.31
CA LEU A 42 -15.50 -2.89 -10.00
C LEU A 42 -16.45 -4.06 -10.26
N ALA A 43 -17.76 -3.89 -10.04
CA ALA A 43 -18.75 -4.91 -10.37
C ALA A 43 -18.89 -5.10 -11.88
N ASP A 44 -18.98 -4.00 -12.64
CA ASP A 44 -19.15 -4.01 -14.10
C ASP A 44 -17.91 -4.51 -14.85
N SER A 45 -16.71 -4.23 -14.34
CA SER A 45 -15.44 -4.67 -14.93
C SER A 45 -15.03 -6.10 -14.56
N TRP A 46 -15.77 -6.75 -13.66
CA TRP A 46 -15.41 -8.09 -13.18
C TRP A 46 -15.63 -9.16 -14.26
N ALA A 47 -14.54 -9.77 -14.71
CA ALA A 47 -14.52 -10.66 -15.87
C ALA A 47 -14.89 -12.12 -15.59
N GLY A 48 -15.59 -12.43 -14.50
CA GLY A 48 -15.98 -13.81 -14.18
C GLY A 48 -14.94 -14.61 -13.41
N SER A 49 -15.03 -15.94 -13.51
CA SER A 49 -14.29 -16.92 -12.68
C SER A 49 -12.76 -16.88 -12.76
N GLU A 50 -12.20 -16.09 -13.67
CA GLU A 50 -10.74 -15.89 -13.78
C GLU A 50 -10.22 -14.85 -12.76
N GLN A 51 -11.10 -14.03 -12.19
CA GLN A 51 -10.76 -13.06 -11.15
C GLN A 51 -11.31 -13.49 -9.79
N PRO A 52 -10.53 -13.39 -8.71
CA PRO A 52 -11.02 -13.69 -7.37
C PRO A 52 -12.11 -12.68 -6.98
N ALA A 53 -13.13 -13.13 -6.24
CA ALA A 53 -14.11 -12.24 -5.64
C ALA A 53 -13.44 -11.17 -4.77
N HIS A 54 -13.98 -9.96 -4.78
CA HIS A 54 -13.45 -8.83 -4.02
C HIS A 54 -14.10 -8.72 -2.63
N LEU A 55 -13.30 -8.34 -1.63
CA LEU A 55 -13.78 -8.03 -0.28
C LEU A 55 -13.84 -6.53 -0.06
N ILE A 56 -14.99 -6.06 0.42
CA ILE A 56 -15.22 -4.71 0.92
C ILE A 56 -15.49 -4.79 2.42
N ALA A 57 -14.65 -4.14 3.22
CA ALA A 57 -14.74 -4.17 4.67
C ALA A 57 -15.05 -2.79 5.26
N THR A 58 -16.06 -2.69 6.13
CA THR A 58 -16.43 -1.42 6.79
C THR A 58 -15.76 -1.35 8.15
N ILE A 59 -14.53 -0.81 8.19
CA ILE A 59 -13.66 -0.88 9.35
C ILE A 59 -14.10 0.13 10.39
N ASN A 60 -14.42 -0.37 11.58
CA ASN A 60 -14.67 0.44 12.76
C ASN A 60 -13.64 0.16 13.86
N VAL A 61 -13.75 0.85 15.00
CA VAL A 61 -12.81 0.66 16.13
C VAL A 61 -12.77 -0.79 16.61
N ASP A 62 -13.87 -1.54 16.51
CA ASP A 62 -13.95 -2.92 16.97
C ASP A 62 -13.08 -3.86 16.13
N PHE A 63 -12.97 -3.63 14.82
CA PHE A 63 -12.01 -4.34 13.96
C PHE A 63 -10.59 -4.19 14.47
N LEU A 64 -10.18 -2.94 14.72
CA LEU A 64 -8.85 -2.64 15.21
C LEU A 64 -8.63 -3.24 16.60
N VAL A 65 -9.57 -3.10 17.52
CA VAL A 65 -9.46 -3.65 18.88
C VAL A 65 -9.42 -5.19 18.90
N ASN A 66 -10.10 -5.84 17.96
CA ASN A 66 -10.02 -7.30 17.80
C ASN A 66 -8.66 -7.72 17.24
N CYS A 67 -8.10 -6.97 16.28
CA CYS A 67 -6.76 -7.24 15.75
C CYS A 67 -5.66 -6.98 16.79
N LEU A 68 -5.82 -5.94 17.62
CA LEU A 68 -4.75 -5.40 18.45
C LEU A 68 -4.66 -6.05 19.83
N PRO A 69 -3.45 -6.34 20.33
CA PRO A 69 -3.27 -6.69 21.73
C PRO A 69 -3.38 -5.44 22.63
N PHE A 70 -3.44 -5.65 23.94
CA PHE A 70 -3.06 -4.60 24.88
C PHE A 70 -1.55 -4.38 24.82
N GLY A 71 -1.11 -3.12 24.72
CA GLY A 71 0.33 -2.79 24.62
C GLY A 71 0.94 -3.13 23.25
N ARG A 72 2.27 -3.27 23.16
CA ARG A 72 3.02 -3.41 21.88
C ARG A 72 3.25 -4.86 21.42
N GLY A 73 2.44 -5.82 21.89
CA GLY A 73 2.57 -7.23 21.48
C GLY A 73 2.20 -7.50 20.01
N PRO A 74 2.28 -8.77 19.58
CA PRO A 74 1.81 -9.22 18.25
C PRO A 74 0.29 -9.10 18.13
N PHE A 75 -0.21 -9.07 16.89
CA PHE A 75 -1.66 -9.06 16.63
C PHE A 75 -2.34 -10.29 17.24
N LYS A 76 -3.53 -10.08 17.82
CA LYS A 76 -4.34 -11.15 18.41
C LYS A 76 -4.96 -12.04 17.33
N HIS A 77 -5.33 -11.43 16.19
CA HIS A 77 -5.89 -12.10 15.02
C HIS A 77 -5.06 -11.73 13.78
N PRO A 78 -3.86 -12.31 13.62
CA PRO A 78 -2.99 -12.04 12.46
C PRO A 78 -3.68 -12.40 11.13
N GLU A 79 -4.54 -13.40 11.12
CA GLU A 79 -5.36 -13.79 9.99
C GLU A 79 -6.30 -12.66 9.54
N LEU A 80 -6.96 -11.97 10.48
CA LEU A 80 -7.83 -10.84 10.17
C LEU A 80 -7.03 -9.68 9.59
N VAL A 81 -5.86 -9.36 10.18
CA VAL A 81 -4.98 -8.31 9.66
C VAL A 81 -4.57 -8.60 8.22
N SER A 82 -4.21 -9.85 7.92
CA SER A 82 -3.87 -10.29 6.56
C SER A 82 -5.05 -10.11 5.59
N ILE A 83 -6.26 -10.50 6.00
CA ILE A 83 -7.48 -10.34 5.19
C ILE A 83 -7.76 -8.87 4.91
N LEU A 84 -7.72 -8.00 5.93
CA LEU A 84 -8.00 -6.57 5.77
C LEU A 84 -6.94 -5.87 4.90
N ARG A 85 -5.67 -6.25 5.03
CA ARG A 85 -4.58 -5.75 4.18
C ARG A 85 -4.75 -6.12 2.71
N LYS A 86 -5.33 -7.28 2.44
CA LYS A 86 -5.61 -7.80 1.08
C LYS A 86 -6.97 -7.37 0.53
N ALA A 87 -7.86 -6.85 1.36
CA ALA A 87 -9.17 -6.39 0.92
C ALA A 87 -9.04 -5.37 -0.22
N THR A 88 -10.01 -5.40 -1.13
CA THR A 88 -10.03 -4.49 -2.27
C THR A 88 -10.24 -3.07 -1.79
N MET A 89 -11.19 -2.90 -0.87
CA MET A 89 -11.54 -1.61 -0.27
C MET A 89 -11.89 -1.77 1.21
N CYS A 90 -11.45 -0.81 2.02
CA CYS A 90 -11.74 -0.70 3.43
C CYS A 90 -12.26 0.70 3.75
N THR A 91 -13.54 0.83 4.09
CA THR A 91 -14.15 2.13 4.41
C THR A 91 -13.99 2.48 5.88
N ALA A 92 -13.97 3.78 6.20
CA ALA A 92 -13.91 4.27 7.57
C ALA A 92 -15.30 4.32 8.23
N ASP A 93 -15.70 3.22 8.88
CA ASP A 93 -16.95 3.09 9.64
C ASP A 93 -16.79 3.59 11.08
N GLY A 94 -16.56 4.89 11.26
CA GLY A 94 -16.63 5.51 12.59
C GLY A 94 -15.79 6.76 12.78
N MET A 95 -16.31 7.68 13.60
CA MET A 95 -15.65 8.95 13.87
C MET A 95 -14.30 8.89 14.57
N PRO A 96 -14.01 7.92 15.47
CA PRO A 96 -12.67 7.81 16.03
C PRO A 96 -11.59 7.57 14.97
N LEU A 97 -11.92 6.88 13.86
CA LEU A 97 -11.01 6.71 12.73
C LEU A 97 -10.82 8.02 11.98
N VAL A 98 -11.91 8.75 11.72
CA VAL A 98 -11.87 10.08 11.09
C VAL A 98 -11.03 11.05 11.93
N TRP A 99 -11.18 11.08 13.26
CA TRP A 99 -10.36 11.92 14.13
C TRP A 99 -8.89 11.52 14.14
N ALA A 100 -8.60 10.21 14.23
CA ALA A 100 -7.23 9.71 14.16
C ALA A 100 -6.56 10.07 12.83
N SER A 101 -7.29 9.96 11.72
CA SER A 101 -6.80 10.28 10.37
C SER A 101 -6.32 11.75 10.27
N ARG A 102 -7.11 12.70 10.80
CA ARG A 102 -6.75 14.13 10.87
C ARG A 102 -5.46 14.35 11.67
N LEU A 103 -5.34 13.66 12.81
CA LEU A 103 -4.17 13.76 13.68
C LEU A 103 -2.93 13.05 13.14
N LEU A 104 -3.08 12.14 12.18
CA LEU A 104 -1.99 11.47 11.46
C LEU A 104 -1.67 12.11 10.10
N GLY A 105 -2.26 13.27 9.80
CA GLY A 105 -1.97 14.03 8.58
C GLY A 105 -2.68 13.58 7.32
N CYS A 106 -3.73 12.77 7.44
CA CYS A 106 -4.58 12.34 6.33
C CYS A 106 -6.05 12.54 6.72
N PRO A 107 -6.61 13.75 6.62
CA PRO A 107 -8.00 13.98 6.97
C PRO A 107 -8.92 13.22 6.00
N TYR A 108 -9.76 12.32 6.51
CA TYR A 108 -10.73 11.63 5.66
C TYR A 108 -11.82 12.57 5.13
N LYS A 109 -12.20 12.37 3.87
CA LYS A 109 -13.28 13.10 3.19
C LYS A 109 -14.61 12.90 3.94
N GLU A 110 -14.97 11.65 4.20
CA GLU A 110 -16.23 11.31 4.86
C GLU A 110 -16.10 10.06 5.77
N ARG A 111 -17.05 9.91 6.68
CA ARG A 111 -17.31 8.65 7.38
C ARG A 111 -18.29 7.81 6.55
N VAL A 112 -17.80 6.75 5.93
CA VAL A 112 -18.61 5.83 5.11
C VAL A 112 -18.94 4.55 5.89
N THR A 113 -20.20 4.43 6.35
CA THR A 113 -20.65 3.28 7.16
C THR A 113 -21.37 2.24 6.33
N GLY A 114 -21.29 0.96 6.73
CA GLY A 114 -22.04 -0.12 6.07
C GLY A 114 -23.56 0.09 6.11
N ALA A 115 -24.06 0.68 7.20
CA ALA A 115 -25.47 0.94 7.39
C ALA A 115 -26.03 2.05 6.49
N ASP A 116 -25.18 2.96 6.03
CA ASP A 116 -25.54 3.99 5.05
C ASP A 116 -25.24 3.51 3.62
N MET A 117 -24.15 2.75 3.44
CA MET A 117 -23.70 2.23 2.15
C MET A 117 -24.65 1.16 1.57
N VAL A 118 -25.18 0.23 2.37
CA VAL A 118 -26.09 -0.83 1.84
C VAL A 118 -27.37 -0.25 1.23
N PRO A 119 -28.11 0.67 1.90
CA PRO A 119 -29.24 1.35 1.26
C PRO A 119 -28.85 2.12 -0.01
N ALA A 120 -27.70 2.79 -0.03
CA ALA A 120 -27.26 3.54 -1.20
C ALA A 120 -26.87 2.63 -2.39
N ILE A 121 -26.26 1.48 -2.11
CA ILE A 121 -26.03 0.42 -3.11
C ILE A 121 -27.37 -0.08 -3.64
N ALA A 122 -28.34 -0.37 -2.76
CA ALA A 122 -29.66 -0.84 -3.18
C ALA A 122 -30.39 0.17 -4.06
N GLU A 123 -30.36 1.46 -3.71
CA GLU A 123 -30.95 2.54 -4.53
C GLU A 123 -30.34 2.57 -5.94
N ARG A 124 -29.00 2.52 -6.04
CA ARG A 124 -28.32 2.56 -7.32
C ARG A 124 -28.51 1.27 -8.12
N ALA A 125 -28.48 0.12 -7.44
CA ALA A 125 -28.71 -1.19 -8.04
C ALA A 125 -30.10 -1.31 -8.67
N ALA A 126 -31.13 -0.75 -8.02
CA ALA A 126 -32.48 -0.68 -8.59
C ALA A 126 -32.55 0.10 -9.91
N ARG A 127 -31.66 1.08 -10.11
CA ARG A 127 -31.58 1.90 -11.34
C ARG A 127 -30.72 1.25 -12.42
N THR A 128 -29.67 0.53 -12.03
CA THR A 128 -28.68 -0.05 -12.94
C THR A 128 -28.89 -1.54 -13.22
N GLY A 129 -29.91 -2.16 -12.64
CA GLY A 129 -30.24 -3.58 -12.83
C GLY A 129 -29.32 -4.55 -12.06
N HIS A 130 -28.51 -4.04 -11.14
CA HIS A 130 -27.67 -4.89 -10.29
C HIS A 130 -28.52 -5.60 -9.22
N SER A 131 -28.04 -6.76 -8.76
CA SER A 131 -28.76 -7.62 -7.83
C SER A 131 -27.95 -7.91 -6.56
N LEU A 132 -28.65 -8.04 -5.43
CA LEU A 132 -28.06 -8.27 -4.11
C LEU A 132 -28.39 -9.67 -3.59
N TYR A 133 -27.44 -10.28 -2.89
CA TYR A 133 -27.65 -11.48 -2.07
C TYR A 133 -27.43 -11.15 -0.60
N LEU A 134 -28.38 -11.46 0.28
CA LEU A 134 -28.27 -11.17 1.70
C LEU A 134 -27.94 -12.44 2.49
N LEU A 135 -26.77 -12.47 3.13
CA LEU A 135 -26.26 -13.63 3.84
C LEU A 135 -26.04 -13.34 5.34
N GLY A 136 -26.69 -14.08 6.22
CA GLY A 136 -26.51 -14.02 7.67
C GLY A 136 -27.63 -13.28 8.40
N GLY A 137 -27.28 -12.64 9.51
CA GLY A 137 -28.28 -12.12 10.47
C GLY A 137 -28.89 -13.21 11.34
N ALA A 138 -29.70 -12.80 12.33
CA ALA A 138 -30.57 -13.73 13.03
C ALA A 138 -31.69 -14.22 12.09
N LEU A 139 -32.38 -15.29 12.47
CA LEU A 139 -33.51 -15.82 11.70
C LEU A 139 -34.47 -14.69 11.31
N ASP A 140 -34.90 -14.70 10.06
CA ASP A 140 -35.80 -13.73 9.40
C ASP A 140 -35.24 -12.32 9.20
N VAL A 141 -34.16 -11.91 9.88
CA VAL A 141 -33.64 -10.53 9.80
C VAL A 141 -33.17 -10.16 8.40
N ALA A 142 -32.51 -11.08 7.70
CA ALA A 142 -32.06 -10.82 6.32
C ALA A 142 -33.25 -10.76 5.34
N GLN A 143 -34.29 -11.57 5.57
CA GLN A 143 -35.50 -11.54 4.74
C GLN A 143 -36.28 -10.23 4.95
N GLU A 144 -36.49 -9.83 6.20
CA GLU A 144 -37.10 -8.53 6.50
C GLU A 144 -36.30 -7.37 5.90
N ALA A 145 -34.96 -7.45 5.93
CA ALA A 145 -34.13 -6.42 5.30
C ALA A 145 -34.31 -6.39 3.78
N ALA A 146 -34.44 -7.55 3.12
CA ALA A 146 -34.76 -7.64 1.70
C ALA A 146 -36.10 -6.98 1.39
N ASP A 147 -37.14 -7.28 2.17
CA ASP A 147 -38.49 -6.75 1.97
C ASP A 147 -38.49 -5.21 2.11
N VAL A 148 -37.84 -4.68 3.16
CA VAL A 148 -37.71 -3.23 3.39
C VAL A 148 -36.95 -2.54 2.25
N LEU A 149 -35.89 -3.15 1.73
CA LEU A 149 -35.12 -2.58 0.63
C LEU A 149 -35.92 -2.56 -0.68
N CYS A 150 -36.68 -3.62 -0.96
CA CYS A 150 -37.53 -3.70 -2.14
C CYS A 150 -38.70 -2.70 -2.08
N GLU A 151 -39.30 -2.51 -0.90
CA GLU A 151 -40.34 -1.51 -0.68
C GLU A 151 -39.82 -0.09 -0.92
N ARG A 152 -38.62 0.22 -0.43
CA ARG A 152 -38.00 1.55 -0.58
C ARG A 152 -37.48 1.82 -1.99
N HIS A 153 -37.07 0.78 -2.71
CA HIS A 153 -36.45 0.91 -4.02
C HIS A 153 -37.13 -0.02 -5.05
N PRO A 154 -38.30 0.38 -5.58
CA PRO A 154 -38.95 -0.36 -6.65
C PRO A 154 -37.99 -0.59 -7.83
N GLY A 155 -37.85 -1.85 -8.26
CA GLY A 155 -36.89 -2.25 -9.29
C GLY A 155 -35.62 -2.94 -8.75
N LEU A 156 -35.39 -2.89 -7.44
CA LEU A 156 -34.31 -3.66 -6.80
C LEU A 156 -34.56 -5.17 -6.97
N THR A 157 -33.52 -5.91 -7.36
CA THR A 157 -33.54 -7.37 -7.39
C THR A 157 -32.76 -7.94 -6.20
N ILE A 158 -33.45 -8.65 -5.32
CA ILE A 158 -32.82 -9.51 -4.31
C ILE A 158 -32.72 -10.91 -4.90
N ALA A 159 -31.52 -11.32 -5.30
CA ALA A 159 -31.25 -12.59 -5.97
C ALA A 159 -31.28 -13.80 -5.01
N GLY A 160 -31.17 -13.55 -3.71
CA GLY A 160 -31.32 -14.58 -2.69
C GLY A 160 -31.11 -14.06 -1.28
N VAL A 161 -31.61 -14.83 -0.32
CA VAL A 161 -31.49 -14.56 1.11
C VAL A 161 -31.21 -15.88 1.82
N ASP A 162 -30.17 -15.91 2.64
CA ASP A 162 -29.82 -17.07 3.46
C ASP A 162 -29.37 -16.62 4.86
N SER A 163 -29.72 -17.36 5.91
CA SER A 163 -29.21 -17.12 7.27
C SER A 163 -28.59 -18.40 7.86
N PRO A 164 -27.48 -18.91 7.29
CA PRO A 164 -26.91 -20.18 7.69
C PRO A 164 -26.09 -20.06 8.96
N PHE A 165 -25.95 -21.17 9.68
CA PHE A 165 -24.98 -21.28 10.76
C PHE A 165 -23.60 -21.60 10.17
N VAL A 166 -22.60 -20.74 10.41
CA VAL A 166 -21.24 -20.92 9.88
C VAL A 166 -20.23 -21.15 11.00
N HIS A 167 -19.27 -22.05 10.74
CA HIS A 167 -18.20 -22.39 11.67
C HIS A 167 -16.91 -21.64 11.33
N THR A 168 -16.48 -20.74 12.21
CA THR A 168 -15.28 -19.91 12.00
C THR A 168 -14.23 -20.08 13.11
N GLY A 169 -14.38 -21.10 13.96
CA GLY A 169 -13.42 -21.43 15.02
C GLY A 169 -13.90 -22.61 15.88
N GLY A 170 -12.99 -23.14 16.71
CA GLY A 170 -13.23 -24.32 17.55
C GLY A 170 -13.25 -25.64 16.77
N GLU A 171 -13.61 -26.74 17.45
CA GLU A 171 -13.61 -28.10 16.86
C GLU A 171 -14.52 -28.22 15.63
N LYS A 172 -15.65 -27.50 15.61
CA LYS A 172 -16.60 -27.49 14.49
C LYS A 172 -16.04 -26.85 13.21
N LEU A 173 -14.83 -26.31 13.24
CA LEU A 173 -14.16 -25.81 12.04
C LEU A 173 -13.86 -26.95 11.04
N VAL A 174 -13.75 -28.20 11.50
CA VAL A 174 -13.56 -29.38 10.66
C VAL A 174 -14.72 -29.54 9.67
N ASP A 175 -15.94 -29.20 10.09
CA ASP A 175 -17.17 -29.32 9.29
C ASP A 175 -17.35 -28.12 8.34
N ALA A 176 -16.50 -27.09 8.43
CA ALA A 176 -16.67 -25.85 7.70
C ALA A 176 -16.63 -26.00 6.17
N PRO A 177 -15.70 -26.78 5.57
CA PRO A 177 -15.67 -26.96 4.11
C PRO A 177 -16.96 -27.60 3.56
N GLU A 178 -17.50 -28.58 4.26
CA GLU A 178 -18.73 -29.29 3.87
C GLU A 178 -19.97 -28.40 4.04
N THR A 179 -20.04 -27.63 5.13
CA THR A 179 -21.17 -26.73 5.40
C THR A 179 -21.16 -25.47 4.54
N ASP A 180 -19.99 -24.90 4.24
CA ASP A 180 -19.83 -23.76 3.35
C ASP A 180 -20.09 -24.14 1.88
N GLY A 181 -19.85 -25.42 1.55
CA GLY A 181 -20.14 -26.13 0.31
C GLY A 181 -21.39 -25.62 -0.43
N PRO A 182 -22.58 -26.04 0.06
CA PRO A 182 -23.87 -25.66 -0.51
C PRO A 182 -24.22 -24.17 -0.43
N ILE A 183 -23.67 -23.43 0.53
CA ILE A 183 -23.93 -21.98 0.67
C ILE A 183 -23.33 -21.25 -0.54
N CYS A 184 -22.08 -21.55 -0.87
CA CYS A 184 -21.42 -20.94 -2.03
C CYS A 184 -22.14 -21.30 -3.35
N GLU A 185 -22.66 -22.51 -3.47
CA GLU A 185 -23.40 -22.94 -4.66
C GLU A 185 -24.69 -22.14 -4.86
N ARG A 186 -25.49 -21.93 -3.81
CA ARG A 186 -26.70 -21.10 -3.89
C ARG A 186 -26.37 -19.65 -4.23
N ILE A 187 -25.34 -19.09 -3.60
CA ILE A 187 -24.85 -17.74 -3.91
C ILE A 187 -24.45 -17.63 -5.38
N ASN A 188 -23.66 -18.57 -5.89
CA ASN A 188 -23.21 -18.54 -7.28
C ASN A 188 -24.36 -18.75 -8.28
N ALA A 189 -25.31 -19.63 -7.96
CA ALA A 189 -26.48 -19.90 -8.81
C ALA A 189 -27.44 -18.71 -8.89
N SER A 190 -27.42 -17.81 -7.90
CA SER A 190 -28.28 -16.62 -7.87
C SER A 190 -27.92 -15.57 -8.91
N GLY A 191 -26.69 -15.56 -9.43
CA GLY A 191 -26.20 -14.50 -10.32
C GLY A 191 -26.15 -13.11 -9.65
N ALA A 192 -26.02 -13.05 -8.32
CA ALA A 192 -25.89 -11.80 -7.59
C ALA A 192 -24.63 -11.02 -7.98
N HIS A 193 -24.74 -9.68 -8.05
CA HIS A 193 -23.61 -8.79 -8.25
C HIS A 193 -22.93 -8.41 -6.92
N PHE A 194 -23.74 -8.27 -5.87
CA PHE A 194 -23.28 -7.87 -4.55
C PHE A 194 -23.72 -8.86 -3.47
N LEU A 195 -22.77 -9.42 -2.72
CA LEU A 195 -23.03 -10.30 -1.58
C LEU A 195 -22.89 -9.52 -0.26
N MET A 196 -23.96 -9.42 0.51
CA MET A 196 -24.00 -8.71 1.78
C MET A 196 -23.89 -9.68 2.96
N ILE A 197 -22.74 -9.73 3.63
CA ILE A 197 -22.43 -10.71 4.69
C ILE A 197 -22.60 -10.07 6.08
N GLY A 198 -23.59 -10.56 6.83
CA GLY A 198 -23.99 -10.09 8.16
C GLY A 198 -23.66 -11.05 9.31
N PHE A 199 -22.51 -11.74 9.29
CA PHE A 199 -22.10 -12.64 10.39
C PHE A 199 -21.43 -11.93 11.58
N GLY A 200 -21.03 -10.67 11.37
CA GLY A 200 -20.26 -9.90 12.34
C GLY A 200 -18.76 -10.17 12.27
N ASN A 201 -17.97 -9.13 12.53
CA ASN A 201 -16.52 -9.21 12.63
C ASN A 201 -16.10 -10.05 13.85
N PRO A 202 -15.13 -10.98 13.74
CA PRO A 202 -14.30 -11.29 12.57
C PRO A 202 -14.82 -12.42 11.67
N LYS A 203 -16.00 -12.97 11.98
CA LYS A 203 -16.51 -14.20 11.35
C LYS A 203 -16.74 -14.02 9.85
N GLN A 204 -17.29 -12.88 9.45
CA GLN A 204 -17.61 -12.60 8.04
C GLN A 204 -16.35 -12.50 7.17
N GLU A 205 -15.28 -11.86 7.64
CA GLU A 205 -14.01 -11.75 6.90
C GLU A 205 -13.32 -13.12 6.79
N ILE A 206 -13.30 -13.89 7.89
CA ILE A 206 -12.69 -15.23 7.91
C ILE A 206 -13.46 -16.19 6.99
N TRP A 207 -14.80 -16.17 7.04
CA TRP A 207 -15.64 -16.99 6.18
C TRP A 207 -15.45 -16.62 4.70
N PHE A 208 -15.40 -15.32 4.39
CA PHE A 208 -15.14 -14.86 3.04
C PHE A 208 -13.77 -15.34 2.55
N GLN A 209 -12.68 -15.10 3.29
CA GLN A 209 -11.34 -15.48 2.87
C GLN A 209 -11.22 -16.98 2.60
N ARG A 210 -11.87 -17.82 3.43
CA ARG A 210 -11.89 -19.27 3.25
C ARG A 210 -12.61 -19.67 1.96
N ASN A 211 -13.67 -18.97 1.59
CA ASN A 211 -14.52 -19.30 0.44
C ASN A 211 -14.27 -18.43 -0.81
N GLN A 212 -13.34 -17.47 -0.76
CA GLN A 212 -13.08 -16.51 -1.83
C GLN A 212 -12.86 -17.20 -3.19
N HIS A 213 -12.12 -18.32 -3.19
CA HIS A 213 -11.83 -19.10 -4.39
C HIS A 213 -13.04 -19.84 -4.98
N ARG A 214 -14.15 -19.95 -4.22
CA ARG A 214 -15.39 -20.63 -4.63
C ARG A 214 -16.48 -19.66 -5.03
N LEU A 215 -16.41 -18.42 -4.54
CA LEU A 215 -17.41 -17.39 -4.80
C LEU A 215 -17.23 -16.81 -6.20
N ARG A 216 -18.35 -16.68 -6.92
CA ARG A 216 -18.46 -16.08 -8.26
C ARG A 216 -19.28 -14.78 -8.25
N VAL A 217 -19.47 -14.20 -7.07
CA VAL A 217 -20.07 -12.88 -6.92
C VAL A 217 -18.94 -11.84 -6.99
N PRO A 218 -19.06 -10.81 -7.84
CA PRO A 218 -18.01 -9.79 -8.02
C PRO A 218 -17.54 -9.20 -6.70
N LEU A 219 -18.45 -8.65 -5.90
CA LEU A 219 -18.13 -7.97 -4.65
C LEU A 219 -18.87 -8.57 -3.46
N SER A 220 -18.14 -8.79 -2.38
CA SER A 220 -18.67 -9.23 -1.09
C SER A 220 -18.38 -8.21 -0.01
N PHE A 221 -19.40 -7.90 0.79
CA PHE A 221 -19.37 -6.84 1.79
C PHE A 221 -19.49 -7.43 3.19
N GLY A 222 -18.53 -7.14 4.05
CA GLY A 222 -18.65 -7.38 5.48
C GLY A 222 -19.44 -6.26 6.15
N ILE A 223 -20.74 -6.45 6.37
CA ILE A 223 -21.65 -5.37 6.83
C ILE A 223 -22.09 -5.51 8.29
N GLY A 224 -21.69 -6.59 8.98
CA GLY A 224 -21.98 -6.81 10.39
C GLY A 224 -23.47 -6.72 10.72
N GLY A 225 -23.82 -5.87 11.68
CA GLY A 225 -25.20 -5.71 12.16
C GLY A 225 -26.13 -4.90 11.26
N THR A 226 -25.71 -4.52 10.06
CA THR A 226 -26.43 -3.59 9.17
C THR A 226 -27.89 -3.96 8.91
N PHE A 227 -28.21 -5.24 8.75
CA PHE A 227 -29.61 -5.67 8.55
C PHE A 227 -30.54 -5.23 9.69
N ASN A 228 -30.09 -5.22 10.95
CA ASN A 228 -30.92 -4.76 12.06
C ASN A 228 -31.22 -3.25 12.03
N PHE A 229 -30.35 -2.44 11.39
CA PHE A 229 -30.61 -1.02 11.19
C PHE A 229 -31.60 -0.80 10.04
N ILE A 230 -31.51 -1.61 8.98
CA ILE A 230 -32.43 -1.55 7.84
C ILE A 230 -33.85 -1.90 8.26
N THR A 231 -34.02 -2.99 9.03
CA THR A 231 -35.32 -3.45 9.53
C THR A 231 -35.89 -2.57 10.65
N GLY A 232 -35.12 -1.60 11.16
CA GLY A 232 -35.54 -0.74 12.27
C GLY A 232 -35.53 -1.43 13.64
N ARG A 233 -35.16 -2.72 13.72
CA ARG A 233 -35.00 -3.46 14.99
C ARG A 233 -33.98 -2.80 15.91
N THR A 234 -32.96 -2.14 15.36
CA THR A 234 -32.05 -1.27 16.11
C THR A 234 -32.25 0.19 15.65
N PRO A 235 -32.67 1.10 16.54
CA PRO A 235 -32.89 2.49 16.16
C PRO A 235 -31.56 3.19 15.83
N ARG A 236 -31.56 3.97 14.75
CA ARG A 236 -30.45 4.87 14.40
C ARG A 236 -30.50 6.14 15.28
N ALA A 237 -29.34 6.73 15.55
CA ALA A 237 -29.30 8.03 16.22
C ALA A 237 -29.88 9.12 15.30
N PRO A 238 -30.42 10.23 15.83
CA PRO A 238 -30.81 11.39 15.03
C PRO A 238 -29.69 11.88 14.10
N GLN A 239 -30.03 12.40 12.93
CA GLN A 239 -29.06 12.80 11.89
C GLN A 239 -28.02 13.82 12.39
N TRP A 240 -28.42 14.76 13.26
CA TRP A 240 -27.49 15.72 13.87
C TRP A 240 -26.44 15.02 14.76
N MET A 241 -26.80 13.94 15.46
CA MET A 241 -25.87 13.15 16.28
C MET A 241 -24.93 12.31 15.42
N GLN A 242 -25.43 11.78 14.31
CA GLN A 242 -24.61 11.05 13.33
C GLN A 242 -23.55 11.98 12.73
N THR A 243 -23.97 13.18 12.30
CA THR A 243 -23.10 14.20 11.70
C THR A 243 -22.09 14.78 12.69
N ALA A 244 -22.52 15.03 13.94
CA ALA A 244 -21.63 15.48 15.01
C ALA A 244 -20.70 14.38 15.54
N GLY A 245 -20.92 13.12 15.15
CA GLY A 245 -20.09 12.00 15.56
C GLY A 245 -20.34 11.46 16.96
N VAL A 246 -21.49 11.78 17.55
CA VAL A 246 -21.90 11.37 18.89
C VAL A 246 -22.93 10.23 18.86
N GLU A 247 -23.11 9.57 17.72
CA GLU A 247 -23.97 8.39 17.58
C GLU A 247 -23.64 7.27 18.59
N TRP A 248 -22.37 7.13 18.95
CA TRP A 248 -21.94 6.16 19.97
C TRP A 248 -22.57 6.44 21.35
N LEU A 249 -22.83 7.71 21.70
CA LEU A 249 -23.47 8.09 22.97
C LEU A 249 -24.95 7.69 22.97
N TYR A 250 -25.65 7.90 21.85
CA TYR A 250 -27.02 7.44 21.66
C TYR A 250 -27.12 5.92 21.81
N ARG A 251 -26.22 5.17 21.15
CA ARG A 251 -26.18 3.71 21.26
C ARG A 251 -25.88 3.25 22.69
N LEU A 252 -24.93 3.90 23.36
CA LEU A 252 -24.61 3.60 24.76
C LEU A 252 -25.81 3.80 25.68
N ALA A 253 -26.61 4.86 25.45
CA ALA A 253 -27.84 5.10 26.20
C ALA A 253 -28.92 4.04 25.91
N ALA A 254 -29.01 3.55 24.66
CA ALA A 254 -29.96 2.50 24.27
C ALA A 254 -29.59 1.12 24.84
N GLU A 255 -28.29 0.77 24.90
CA GLU A 255 -27.83 -0.54 25.37
C GLU A 255 -26.64 -0.45 26.35
N PRO A 256 -26.82 0.18 27.52
CA PRO A 256 -25.73 0.53 28.42
C PRO A 256 -24.98 -0.72 28.90
N ARG A 257 -25.71 -1.79 29.28
CA ARG A 257 -25.12 -3.04 29.80
C ARG A 257 -24.19 -3.73 28.80
N ARG A 258 -24.52 -3.68 27.50
CA ARG A 258 -23.74 -4.32 26.44
C ARG A 258 -22.59 -3.43 25.97
N LEU A 259 -22.86 -2.15 25.76
CA LEU A 259 -21.92 -1.25 25.08
C LEU A 259 -20.94 -0.54 26.00
N TRP A 260 -21.22 -0.40 27.31
CA TRP A 260 -20.30 0.34 28.20
C TRP A 260 -18.92 -0.30 28.28
N LYS A 261 -18.85 -1.62 28.52
CA LYS A 261 -17.58 -2.36 28.56
C LYS A 261 -16.88 -2.28 27.20
N ARG A 262 -17.64 -2.46 26.12
CA ARG A 262 -17.11 -2.45 24.75
C ARG A 262 -16.50 -1.09 24.40
N TYR A 263 -17.19 0.02 24.70
CA TYR A 263 -16.69 1.36 24.39
C TYR A 263 -15.55 1.77 25.32
N PHE A 264 -15.66 1.51 26.62
CA PHE A 264 -14.59 1.85 27.55
C PHE A 264 -13.29 1.08 27.22
N ILE A 265 -13.38 -0.24 27.05
CA ILE A 265 -12.22 -1.08 26.71
C ILE A 265 -11.74 -0.80 25.27
N GLY A 266 -12.66 -0.60 24.34
CA GLY A 266 -12.34 -0.38 22.93
C GLY A 266 -11.65 0.96 22.69
N LEU A 267 -12.20 2.05 23.23
CA LEU A 267 -11.63 3.39 23.10
C LEU A 267 -10.30 3.52 23.85
N THR A 268 -10.17 2.91 25.04
CA THR A 268 -8.89 2.92 25.78
C THR A 268 -7.81 2.13 25.03
N LYS A 269 -8.13 0.96 24.48
CA LYS A 269 -7.21 0.20 23.63
C LYS A 269 -6.85 0.94 22.35
N PHE A 270 -7.84 1.43 21.62
CA PHE A 270 -7.61 2.18 20.38
C PHE A 270 -6.76 3.42 20.63
N GLY A 271 -7.14 4.22 21.64
CA GLY A 271 -6.42 5.43 22.05
C GLY A 271 -4.96 5.13 22.41
N SER A 272 -4.72 4.13 23.27
CA SER A 272 -3.35 3.74 23.66
C SER A 272 -2.51 3.20 22.51
N ALA A 273 -3.14 2.56 21.51
CA ALA A 273 -2.45 2.07 20.32
C ALA A 273 -2.10 3.19 19.32
N VAL A 274 -3.02 4.14 19.09
CA VAL A 274 -2.85 5.19 18.07
C VAL A 274 -2.05 6.39 18.58
N LEU A 275 -2.14 6.71 19.88
CA LEU A 275 -1.51 7.89 20.47
C LEU A 275 0.02 7.96 20.25
N PRO A 276 0.81 6.88 20.39
CA PRO A 276 2.25 6.94 20.12
C PRO A 276 2.56 7.35 18.67
N GLY A 277 1.78 6.83 17.71
CA GLY A 277 1.89 7.20 16.29
C GLY A 277 1.56 8.67 16.07
N ILE A 278 0.46 9.15 16.65
CA ILE A 278 0.05 10.57 16.57
C ILE A 278 1.13 11.48 17.15
N VAL A 279 1.58 11.22 18.39
CA VAL A 279 2.57 12.05 19.07
C VAL A 279 3.86 12.13 18.24
N ARG A 280 4.34 10.99 17.74
CA ARG A 280 5.56 10.94 16.95
C ARG A 280 5.41 11.62 15.60
N TYR A 281 4.28 11.41 14.91
CA TYR A 281 3.97 12.10 13.67
C TYR A 281 3.95 13.62 13.87
N GLN A 282 3.25 14.12 14.89
CA GLN A 282 3.17 15.56 15.15
C GLN A 282 4.54 16.16 15.52
N MET A 283 5.36 15.45 16.30
CA MET A 283 6.74 15.87 16.59
C MET A 283 7.61 15.97 15.34
N LEU A 284 7.47 15.03 14.40
CA LEU A 284 8.20 15.04 13.14
C LEU A 284 7.69 16.12 12.20
N ARG A 285 6.37 16.33 12.14
CA ARG A 285 5.72 17.36 11.33
C ARG A 285 6.22 18.76 11.66
N LEU A 286 6.43 19.06 12.94
CA LEU A 286 6.98 20.35 13.39
C LEU A 286 8.42 20.61 12.91
N ARG A 287 9.14 19.57 12.47
CA ARG A 287 10.52 19.64 11.98
C ARG A 287 10.64 19.44 10.47
N ALA A 288 9.53 19.12 9.80
CA ALA A 288 9.53 18.82 8.37
C ALA A 288 9.67 20.11 7.55
N PRO A 289 10.50 20.12 6.48
CA PRO A 289 10.66 21.28 5.62
C PRO A 289 9.37 21.56 4.83
N ALA A 290 9.12 22.84 4.52
CA ALA A 290 7.95 23.27 3.76
C ALA A 290 8.03 22.95 2.26
N ALA A 291 9.24 22.79 1.72
CA ALA A 291 9.50 22.44 0.34
C ALA A 291 10.43 21.22 0.28
N ALA A 292 10.13 20.30 -0.62
CA ALA A 292 10.95 19.14 -0.92
C ALA A 292 11.43 19.22 -2.37
N PRO A 293 12.67 18.79 -2.66
CA PRO A 293 13.06 18.57 -4.05
C PRO A 293 12.13 17.53 -4.69
N PRO A 294 11.93 17.59 -6.01
CA PRO A 294 11.12 16.59 -6.70
C PRO A 294 11.72 15.20 -6.55
N LEU A 295 10.87 14.20 -6.74
CA LEU A 295 11.30 12.81 -6.87
C LEU A 295 12.31 12.71 -8.02
N ASP A 296 13.46 12.09 -7.75
CA ASP A 296 14.55 11.88 -8.71
C ASP A 296 14.62 10.38 -9.03
N ASP A 297 14.55 10.03 -10.32
CA ASP A 297 14.55 8.65 -10.83
C ASP A 297 15.82 8.40 -11.65
N ALA A 298 16.57 7.38 -11.27
CA ALA A 298 17.79 6.97 -11.94
C ALA A 298 17.74 5.52 -12.42
N LEU A 299 18.17 5.30 -13.66
CA LEU A 299 18.28 3.99 -14.30
C LEU A 299 19.72 3.48 -14.28
N TYR A 300 19.96 2.40 -13.56
CA TYR A 300 21.27 1.75 -13.52
C TYR A 300 21.26 0.46 -14.35
N ILE A 301 22.23 0.32 -15.24
CA ILE A 301 22.35 -0.82 -16.16
C ILE A 301 23.73 -1.48 -16.02
N ALA A 302 23.77 -2.82 -16.09
CA ALA A 302 24.99 -3.61 -16.24
C ALA A 302 24.71 -4.90 -17.03
N GLY A 303 25.15 -4.97 -18.28
CA GLY A 303 24.76 -6.05 -19.19
C GLY A 303 23.24 -6.08 -19.37
N GLU A 304 22.62 -7.22 -19.09
CA GLU A 304 21.15 -7.40 -19.14
C GLU A 304 20.43 -7.00 -17.84
N ARG A 305 21.16 -6.58 -16.79
CA ARG A 305 20.58 -6.24 -15.49
C ARG A 305 20.18 -4.78 -15.41
N VAL A 306 18.99 -4.53 -14.87
CA VAL A 306 18.35 -3.22 -14.79
C VAL A 306 17.89 -2.95 -13.36
N LEU A 307 18.36 -1.86 -12.76
CA LEU A 307 18.00 -1.40 -11.43
C LEU A 307 17.45 0.03 -11.52
N ARG A 308 16.30 0.29 -10.91
CA ARG A 308 15.72 1.65 -10.79
C ARG A 308 15.91 2.15 -9.37
N GLU A 309 16.44 3.36 -9.20
CA GLU A 309 16.50 4.04 -7.91
C GLU A 309 15.60 5.27 -7.93
N LEU A 310 14.64 5.30 -7.01
CA LEU A 310 13.77 6.45 -6.79
C LEU A 310 14.19 7.13 -5.50
N ARG A 311 14.72 8.34 -5.61
CA ARG A 311 15.03 9.17 -4.46
C ARG A 311 13.78 9.90 -4.02
N LEU A 312 13.31 9.54 -2.83
CA LEU A 312 12.07 10.08 -2.30
C LEU A 312 12.27 11.52 -1.81
N PRO A 313 11.26 12.40 -2.02
CA PRO A 313 11.26 13.74 -1.47
C PRO A 313 11.25 13.73 0.06
N ALA A 314 11.50 14.89 0.68
CA ALA A 314 11.43 15.04 2.13
C ALA A 314 10.03 14.73 2.71
N VAL A 315 8.98 14.97 1.92
CA VAL A 315 7.58 14.64 2.23
C VAL A 315 6.96 14.06 0.95
N LEU A 316 6.37 12.86 1.05
CA LEU A 316 5.73 12.20 -0.09
C LEU A 316 4.27 12.66 -0.23
N ALA A 317 3.86 13.02 -1.44
CA ALA A 317 2.52 13.47 -1.75
C ALA A 317 1.78 12.48 -2.66
N PRO A 318 0.43 12.50 -2.68
CA PRO A 318 -0.34 11.69 -3.63
C PRO A 318 -0.01 11.97 -5.10
N THR A 319 0.46 13.17 -5.42
CA THR A 319 0.92 13.55 -6.77
C THR A 319 2.15 12.78 -7.23
N ASP A 320 2.91 12.18 -6.31
CA ASP A 320 4.12 11.42 -6.61
C ASP A 320 3.80 9.96 -6.99
N VAL A 321 2.58 9.47 -6.75
CA VAL A 321 2.18 8.07 -6.98
C VAL A 321 2.42 7.61 -8.43
N PRO A 322 2.05 8.39 -9.48
CA PRO A 322 2.30 7.96 -10.85
C PRO A 322 3.80 7.78 -11.15
N ALA A 323 4.64 8.69 -10.66
CA ALA A 323 6.09 8.60 -10.81
C ALA A 323 6.67 7.39 -10.07
N LEU A 324 6.10 7.03 -8.92
CA LEU A 324 6.50 5.84 -8.16
C LEU A 324 6.09 4.52 -8.83
N HIS A 325 4.98 4.51 -9.57
CA HIS A 325 4.48 3.34 -10.28
C HIS A 325 5.14 3.15 -11.66
N ALA A 326 5.56 4.24 -12.30
CA ALA A 326 6.13 4.22 -13.65
C ALA A 326 7.25 3.17 -13.86
N PRO A 327 8.20 2.94 -12.92
CA PRO A 327 9.27 1.97 -13.12
C PRO A 327 8.79 0.52 -13.37
N PHE A 328 7.68 0.12 -12.76
CA PHE A 328 7.15 -1.25 -12.88
C PHE A 328 6.63 -1.57 -14.28
N HIS A 329 6.28 -0.54 -15.04
CA HIS A 329 5.76 -0.62 -16.41
C HIS A 329 6.74 -0.04 -17.44
N SER A 330 7.98 0.26 -17.02
CA SER A 330 9.02 0.79 -17.92
C SER A 330 9.64 -0.29 -18.80
N ASP A 331 10.13 0.12 -19.98
CA ASP A 331 10.94 -0.71 -20.88
C ASP A 331 12.35 -0.08 -20.98
N PRO A 332 13.43 -0.78 -20.59
CA PRO A 332 13.46 -2.15 -20.07
C PRO A 332 12.89 -2.26 -18.66
N ARG A 333 12.23 -3.40 -18.38
CA ARG A 333 11.67 -3.72 -17.07
C ARG A 333 12.77 -3.91 -16.04
N PRO A 334 12.69 -3.28 -14.86
CA PRO A 334 13.71 -3.43 -13.83
C PRO A 334 13.68 -4.83 -13.19
N ASP A 335 14.86 -5.37 -12.89
CA ASP A 335 15.04 -6.53 -12.02
C ASP A 335 14.72 -6.19 -10.55
N ALA A 336 14.88 -4.92 -10.16
CA ALA A 336 14.58 -4.42 -8.81
C ALA A 336 14.37 -2.90 -8.79
N VAL A 337 13.64 -2.43 -7.78
CA VAL A 337 13.43 -1.01 -7.49
C VAL A 337 13.97 -0.68 -6.10
N VAL A 338 14.71 0.41 -5.97
CA VAL A 338 15.27 0.90 -4.70
C VAL A 338 14.70 2.27 -4.39
N LEU A 339 14.10 2.41 -3.22
CA LEU A 339 13.61 3.68 -2.70
C LEU A 339 14.67 4.28 -1.76
N ASP A 340 15.36 5.33 -2.21
CA ASP A 340 16.27 6.11 -1.37
C ASP A 340 15.47 7.07 -0.48
N CYS A 341 15.33 6.68 0.78
CA CYS A 341 14.60 7.41 1.81
C CYS A 341 15.50 8.36 2.64
N ALA A 342 16.76 8.63 2.23
CA ALA A 342 17.69 9.43 3.03
C ALA A 342 17.18 10.87 3.28
N GLN A 343 16.49 11.44 2.29
CA GLN A 343 15.90 12.78 2.37
C GLN A 343 14.55 12.80 3.08
N LEU A 344 13.86 11.66 3.14
CA LEU A 344 12.53 11.53 3.74
C LEU A 344 12.54 11.93 5.22
N GLN A 345 11.64 12.84 5.59
CA GLN A 345 11.57 13.41 6.94
C GLN A 345 10.22 13.18 7.64
N LEU A 346 9.16 12.99 6.86
CA LEU A 346 7.80 12.81 7.37
C LEU A 346 7.07 11.69 6.63
N LEU A 347 6.31 10.90 7.39
CA LEU A 347 5.42 9.86 6.86
C LEU A 347 4.03 10.03 7.50
N SER A 348 3.13 10.76 6.84
CA SER A 348 1.72 10.80 7.23
C SER A 348 1.06 9.44 7.01
N ALA A 349 -0.18 9.26 7.50
CA ALA A 349 -0.96 8.06 7.22
C ALA A 349 -1.16 7.80 5.72
N SER A 350 -1.25 8.85 4.88
CA SER A 350 -1.32 8.70 3.42
C SER A 350 0.02 8.30 2.82
N CYS A 351 1.14 8.90 3.25
CA CYS A 351 2.47 8.48 2.77
C CYS A 351 2.74 7.00 3.08
N GLN A 352 2.32 6.53 4.26
CA GLN A 352 2.45 5.13 4.63
C GLN A 352 1.58 4.23 3.74
N GLY A 353 0.39 4.69 3.35
CA GLY A 353 -0.46 4.01 2.37
C GLY A 353 0.19 3.90 1.00
N ILE A 354 0.74 4.99 0.47
CA ILE A 354 1.48 5.00 -0.81
C ILE A 354 2.63 3.98 -0.79
N LEU A 355 3.44 3.99 0.27
CA LEU A 355 4.54 3.02 0.41
C LEU A 355 4.03 1.58 0.50
N TYR A 356 2.90 1.36 1.17
CA TYR A 356 2.30 0.03 1.27
C TYR A 356 1.72 -0.45 -0.07
N ASP A 357 1.11 0.44 -0.85
CA ASP A 357 0.60 0.13 -2.19
C ASP A 357 1.75 -0.22 -3.15
N LEU A 358 2.89 0.45 -3.04
CA LEU A 358 4.10 0.07 -3.78
C LEU A 358 4.60 -1.33 -3.44
N LEU A 359 4.49 -1.75 -2.17
CA LEU A 359 4.84 -3.13 -1.79
C LEU A 359 3.87 -4.14 -2.40
N ARG A 360 2.58 -3.80 -2.48
CA ARG A 360 1.59 -4.64 -3.15
C ARG A 360 1.87 -4.75 -4.65
N LEU A 361 2.20 -3.62 -5.29
CA LEU A 361 2.58 -3.58 -6.71
C LEU A 361 3.83 -4.42 -6.96
N SER A 362 4.83 -4.31 -6.07
CA SER A 362 6.05 -5.13 -6.10
C SER A 362 5.75 -6.64 -6.10
N GLU A 363 4.81 -7.09 -5.27
CA GLU A 363 4.39 -8.49 -5.20
C GLU A 363 3.62 -8.92 -6.47
N GLN A 364 2.70 -8.09 -6.94
CA GLN A 364 1.91 -8.35 -8.14
C GLN A 364 2.78 -8.46 -9.39
N GLU A 365 3.72 -7.53 -9.54
CA GLU A 365 4.63 -7.47 -10.67
C GLU A 365 5.84 -8.40 -10.51
N GLN A 366 6.04 -9.01 -9.34
CA GLN A 366 7.23 -9.82 -9.03
C GLN A 366 8.55 -9.06 -9.20
N VAL A 367 8.52 -7.74 -8.97
CA VAL A 367 9.71 -6.87 -9.01
C VAL A 367 10.02 -6.45 -7.57
N PRO A 368 11.12 -6.91 -6.94
CA PRO A 368 11.42 -6.60 -5.55
C PRO A 368 11.70 -5.11 -5.33
N VAL A 369 11.09 -4.56 -4.27
CA VAL A 369 11.34 -3.19 -3.79
C VAL A 369 12.17 -3.20 -2.51
N TYR A 370 13.20 -2.37 -2.44
CA TYR A 370 14.02 -2.18 -1.23
C TYR A 370 14.00 -0.73 -0.77
N LEU A 371 13.88 -0.51 0.54
CA LEU A 371 13.94 0.82 1.14
C LEU A 371 15.31 1.02 1.79
N VAL A 372 16.05 2.05 1.38
CA VAL A 372 17.38 2.37 1.93
C VAL A 372 17.39 3.74 2.58
N GLY A 373 18.25 3.96 3.58
CA GLY A 373 18.44 5.29 4.18
C GLY A 373 17.30 5.77 5.09
N LEU A 374 16.34 4.90 5.44
CA LEU A 374 15.22 5.29 6.30
C LEU A 374 15.70 5.63 7.72
N ARG A 375 15.45 6.86 8.16
CA ARG A 375 15.88 7.37 9.47
C ARG A 375 15.25 6.57 10.61
N LYS A 376 16.02 6.33 11.70
CA LYS A 376 15.52 5.65 12.92
C LYS A 376 14.22 6.27 13.46
N ALA A 377 14.06 7.58 13.29
CA ALA A 377 12.86 8.29 13.73
C ALA A 377 11.59 7.81 12.98
N LEU A 378 11.71 7.62 11.66
CA LEU A 378 10.66 7.12 10.78
C LEU A 378 10.42 5.63 10.97
N VAL A 379 11.47 4.82 11.16
CA VAL A 379 11.32 3.39 11.52
C VAL A 379 10.48 3.25 12.80
N ALA A 380 10.79 4.02 13.84
CA ALA A 380 10.00 4.02 15.07
C ALA A 380 8.56 4.56 14.90
N LEU A 381 8.31 5.41 13.89
CA LEU A 381 6.96 5.80 13.51
C LEU A 381 6.21 4.63 12.87
N LEU A 382 6.83 3.89 11.93
CA LEU A 382 6.24 2.68 11.33
C LEU A 382 5.92 1.61 12.38
N HIS A 383 6.76 1.44 13.41
CA HIS A 383 6.44 0.57 14.55
C HIS A 383 5.23 1.09 15.35
N SER A 384 5.17 2.39 15.62
CA SER A 384 4.06 3.00 16.37
C SER A 384 2.74 2.93 15.61
N CYS A 385 2.81 3.01 14.28
CA CYS A 385 1.68 2.84 13.36
C CYS A 385 1.42 1.38 12.98
N ARG A 386 2.19 0.42 13.53
CA ARG A 386 2.04 -1.04 13.31
C ARG A 386 2.03 -1.51 11.85
N ILE A 387 2.89 -0.90 11.05
CA ILE A 387 3.14 -1.33 9.67
C ILE A 387 4.58 -1.80 9.44
N HIS A 388 5.44 -1.70 10.46
CA HIS A 388 6.86 -2.14 10.37
C HIS A 388 7.05 -3.55 9.80
N ASP A 389 6.14 -4.47 10.10
CA ASP A 389 6.15 -5.86 9.65
C ASP A 389 6.02 -5.98 8.13
N ALA A 390 5.26 -5.09 7.48
CA ALA A 390 5.18 -5.04 6.02
C ALA A 390 6.51 -4.61 5.37
N PHE A 391 7.35 -3.86 6.09
CA PHE A 391 8.61 -3.31 5.57
C PHE A 391 9.85 -4.08 6.05
N GLU A 392 9.74 -4.97 7.03
CA GLU A 392 10.89 -5.58 7.73
C GLU A 392 11.86 -6.26 6.75
N ASP A 393 11.34 -7.08 5.84
CA ASP A 393 12.13 -7.78 4.83
C ASP A 393 12.61 -6.87 3.69
N ARG A 394 12.09 -5.65 3.58
CA ARG A 394 12.41 -4.70 2.50
C ARG A 394 13.40 -3.61 2.95
N LEU A 395 13.51 -3.38 4.26
CA LEU A 395 14.38 -2.36 4.83
C LEU A 395 15.85 -2.78 4.77
N CYS A 396 16.65 -1.96 4.10
CA CYS A 396 18.09 -2.11 3.96
C CYS A 396 18.82 -0.97 4.67
N ARG A 397 19.89 -1.31 5.40
CA ARG A 397 20.68 -0.32 6.17
C ARG A 397 21.51 0.61 5.28
N SER A 398 21.90 0.13 4.10
CA SER A 398 22.75 0.84 3.15
C SER A 398 22.62 0.23 1.75
N HIS A 399 23.07 0.96 0.73
CA HIS A 399 23.20 0.46 -0.65
C HIS A 399 24.04 -0.83 -0.74
N THR A 400 25.01 -1.00 0.16
CA THR A 400 25.79 -2.24 0.31
C THR A 400 24.93 -3.44 0.68
N ASN A 401 23.96 -3.26 1.59
CA ASN A 401 23.06 -4.34 1.98
C ASN A 401 22.08 -4.70 0.85
N VAL A 402 21.60 -3.70 0.09
CA VAL A 402 20.80 -3.94 -1.12
C VAL A 402 21.60 -4.78 -2.11
N MET A 403 22.85 -4.39 -2.39
CA MET A 403 23.73 -5.12 -3.31
C MET A 403 24.00 -6.55 -2.86
N SER A 404 24.19 -6.80 -1.56
CA SER A 404 24.34 -8.17 -1.05
C SER A 404 23.10 -9.01 -1.35
N ARG A 405 21.90 -8.47 -1.11
CA ARG A 405 20.64 -9.18 -1.38
C ARG A 405 20.44 -9.44 -2.87
N LEU A 406 20.72 -8.44 -3.72
CA LEU A 406 20.66 -8.59 -5.17
C LEU A 406 21.69 -9.60 -5.67
N ALA A 407 22.90 -9.60 -5.12
CA ALA A 407 23.95 -10.54 -5.51
C ALA A 407 23.62 -11.99 -5.14
N ASP A 408 22.97 -12.21 -3.99
CA ASP A 408 22.47 -13.54 -3.62
C ASP A 408 21.41 -14.04 -4.62
N CYS A 409 20.57 -13.13 -5.13
CA CYS A 409 19.56 -13.44 -6.14
C CYS A 409 20.15 -13.62 -7.55
N TRP A 410 21.07 -12.74 -7.95
CA TRP A 410 21.64 -12.69 -9.30
C TRP A 410 22.85 -13.61 -9.48
N LYS A 411 23.39 -14.16 -8.37
CA LYS A 411 24.61 -14.97 -8.30
C LYS A 411 25.87 -14.27 -8.81
N VAL A 412 25.81 -12.96 -9.02
CA VAL A 412 26.88 -12.09 -9.52
C VAL A 412 26.80 -10.76 -8.77
N ARG A 413 27.95 -10.11 -8.55
CA ARG A 413 28.03 -8.74 -8.04
C ARG A 413 28.30 -7.75 -9.18
N PRO A 414 27.27 -7.28 -9.90
CA PRO A 414 27.49 -6.29 -10.95
C PRO A 414 27.85 -4.94 -10.34
N CYS A 415 28.64 -4.15 -11.07
CA CYS A 415 28.67 -2.70 -10.89
C CYS A 415 27.76 -2.10 -11.95
N LEU A 416 26.79 -1.31 -11.52
CA LEU A 416 25.79 -0.72 -12.41
C LEU A 416 26.08 0.76 -12.61
N PHE A 417 25.78 1.27 -13.80
CA PHE A 417 26.04 2.64 -14.19
C PHE A 417 24.74 3.32 -14.64
N SER A 418 24.55 4.56 -14.21
CA SER A 418 23.53 5.47 -14.73
C SER A 418 24.23 6.67 -15.34
N VAL A 419 23.77 7.11 -16.51
CA VAL A 419 24.27 8.30 -17.18
C VAL A 419 23.12 9.29 -17.31
N GLU A 420 23.26 10.42 -16.63
CA GLU A 420 22.33 11.54 -16.72
C GLU A 420 22.99 12.71 -17.43
N THR A 421 22.29 13.28 -18.41
CA THR A 421 22.78 14.43 -19.17
C THR A 421 21.89 15.63 -18.89
N SER A 422 22.47 16.68 -18.31
CA SER A 422 21.84 17.99 -18.21
C SER A 422 22.43 18.96 -19.26
N ASP A 423 21.87 20.16 -19.38
CA ASP A 423 22.42 21.18 -20.29
C ASP A 423 23.85 21.60 -19.93
N GLU A 424 24.19 21.59 -18.63
CA GLU A 424 25.46 22.10 -18.10
C GLU A 424 26.51 21.01 -17.86
N GLU A 425 26.08 19.81 -17.45
CA GLU A 425 26.97 18.74 -17.00
C GLU A 425 26.39 17.35 -17.29
N LEU A 426 27.29 16.37 -17.49
CA LEU A 426 26.96 14.96 -17.54
C LEU A 426 27.34 14.29 -16.20
N THR A 427 26.40 13.63 -15.55
CA THR A 427 26.63 12.91 -14.29
C THR A 427 26.61 11.40 -14.53
N LEU A 428 27.76 10.76 -14.27
CA LEU A 428 27.89 9.31 -14.21
C LEU A 428 27.67 8.84 -12.77
N ARG A 429 26.57 8.14 -12.49
CA ARG A 429 26.32 7.53 -11.18
C ARG A 429 26.80 6.09 -11.19
N VAL A 430 27.54 5.70 -10.16
CA VAL A 430 28.08 4.34 -10.01
C VAL A 430 27.43 3.64 -8.82
N TRP A 431 26.92 2.44 -9.04
CA TRP A 431 26.35 1.58 -8.01
C TRP A 431 27.14 0.28 -7.85
N GLY A 432 27.45 -0.08 -6.61
CA GLY A 432 28.10 -1.36 -6.29
C GLY A 432 29.62 -1.27 -6.26
N GLU A 433 30.30 -2.35 -6.64
CA GLU A 433 31.75 -2.48 -6.48
C GLU A 433 32.49 -2.12 -7.78
N LEU A 434 33.22 -1.01 -7.79
CA LEU A 434 34.02 -0.61 -8.95
C LEU A 434 35.36 -1.36 -8.94
N ASN A 435 35.35 -2.57 -9.49
CA ASN A 435 36.50 -3.48 -9.52
C ASN A 435 36.84 -4.00 -10.93
N ALA A 436 37.94 -4.74 -11.07
CA ALA A 436 38.35 -5.28 -12.37
C ALA A 436 37.29 -6.16 -13.07
N ALA A 437 36.50 -6.93 -12.30
CA ALA A 437 35.44 -7.78 -12.85
C ALA A 437 34.26 -6.95 -13.38
N ALA A 438 33.89 -5.89 -12.67
CA ALA A 438 32.88 -4.94 -13.10
C ALA A 438 33.25 -4.27 -14.44
N LEU A 439 34.51 -3.90 -14.62
CA LEU A 439 35.00 -3.26 -15.84
C LEU A 439 34.95 -4.17 -17.08
N ASN A 440 34.88 -5.49 -16.93
CA ASN A 440 34.75 -6.41 -18.07
C ASN A 440 33.35 -6.36 -18.71
N HIS A 441 32.35 -5.85 -17.99
CA HIS A 441 30.95 -5.77 -18.44
C HIS A 441 30.53 -4.36 -18.86
N VAL A 442 31.42 -3.39 -18.67
CA VAL A 442 31.22 -2.01 -19.09
C VAL A 442 32.05 -1.84 -20.35
N ASP A 443 31.44 -1.43 -21.45
CA ASP A 443 32.21 -0.88 -22.56
C ASP A 443 32.75 0.49 -22.11
N ALA A 444 33.82 0.42 -21.31
CA ALA A 444 34.44 1.59 -20.72
C ALA A 444 34.92 2.54 -21.82
N GLU A 445 35.26 2.05 -23.01
CA GLU A 445 35.64 2.90 -24.13
C GLU A 445 34.45 3.63 -24.75
N ALA A 446 33.30 2.98 -24.91
CA ALA A 446 32.07 3.64 -25.37
C ALA A 446 31.53 4.65 -24.34
N ALA A 447 31.51 4.31 -23.05
CA ALA A 447 31.13 5.23 -21.98
C ALA A 447 32.09 6.43 -21.93
N VAL A 448 33.39 6.19 -21.97
CA VAL A 448 34.42 7.24 -22.02
C VAL A 448 34.35 8.08 -23.30
N ALA A 449 33.93 7.51 -24.44
CA ALA A 449 33.76 8.23 -25.70
C ALA A 449 32.54 9.17 -25.68
N ALA A 450 31.42 8.75 -25.08
CA ALA A 450 30.22 9.57 -24.94
C ALA A 450 30.40 10.78 -24.01
N LEU A 451 31.35 10.70 -23.06
CA LEU A 451 31.59 11.71 -22.02
C LEU A 451 32.37 12.95 -22.49
N ALA A 452 32.87 13.01 -23.74
CA ALA A 452 33.81 14.05 -24.19
C ALA A 452 33.18 15.43 -24.45
N GLU A 453 31.86 15.52 -24.68
CA GLU A 453 31.22 16.76 -25.15
C GLU A 453 30.80 17.74 -24.05
N LYS A 454 30.65 17.31 -22.79
CA LYS A 454 30.26 18.15 -21.64
C LYS A 454 31.17 17.94 -20.42
N PRO A 455 31.29 18.93 -19.50
CA PRO A 455 31.88 18.69 -18.19
C PRO A 455 31.21 17.50 -17.52
N CYS A 456 31.99 16.71 -16.76
CA CYS A 456 31.49 15.48 -16.17
C CYS A 456 31.66 15.47 -14.65
N SER A 457 30.67 14.90 -13.94
CA SER A 457 30.82 14.44 -12.57
C SER A 457 30.61 12.95 -12.46
N VAL A 458 31.31 12.34 -11.50
CA VAL A 458 31.07 10.96 -11.09
C VAL A 458 30.45 10.97 -9.69
N ASP A 459 29.19 10.56 -9.57
CA ASP A 459 28.52 10.36 -8.28
C ASP A 459 28.80 8.95 -7.76
N LEU A 460 29.49 8.88 -6.62
CA LEU A 460 29.91 7.62 -5.98
C LEU A 460 29.11 7.31 -4.70
N ARG A 461 27.92 7.90 -4.51
CA ARG A 461 27.07 7.66 -3.33
C ARG A 461 26.73 6.18 -3.12
N ALA A 462 26.31 5.53 -4.20
CA ALA A 462 25.92 4.12 -4.21
C ALA A 462 27.10 3.18 -4.49
N CYS A 463 28.30 3.72 -4.70
CA CYS A 463 29.53 2.96 -4.87
C CYS A 463 29.95 2.39 -3.51
N THR A 464 30.00 1.07 -3.40
CA THR A 464 30.25 0.37 -2.13
C THR A 464 31.71 0.09 -1.89
N SER A 465 32.52 -0.02 -2.95
CA SER A 465 33.97 -0.20 -2.89
C SER A 465 34.61 0.21 -4.22
N VAL A 466 35.91 0.52 -4.18
CA VAL A 466 36.75 0.81 -5.35
C VAL A 466 38.08 0.09 -5.16
N ASP A 467 38.58 -0.59 -6.20
CA ASP A 467 39.93 -1.17 -6.22
C ASP A 467 40.87 -0.39 -7.16
N ASN A 468 42.11 -0.87 -7.34
CA ASN A 468 43.08 -0.23 -8.23
C ASN A 468 42.61 -0.12 -9.69
N ALA A 469 41.83 -1.08 -10.18
CA ALA A 469 41.29 -1.03 -11.54
C ALA A 469 40.20 0.05 -11.65
N GLY A 470 39.35 0.18 -10.63
CA GLY A 470 38.39 1.27 -10.51
C GLY A 470 39.05 2.64 -10.44
N VAL A 471 40.11 2.80 -9.64
CA VAL A 471 40.91 4.05 -9.61
C VAL A 471 41.50 4.35 -10.99
N ALA A 472 42.02 3.34 -11.69
CA ALA A 472 42.55 3.51 -13.03
C ALA A 472 41.48 3.98 -14.03
N LEU A 473 40.24 3.50 -13.94
CA LEU A 473 39.13 4.01 -14.75
C LEU A 473 38.87 5.50 -14.46
N LEU A 474 38.77 5.88 -13.18
CA LEU A 474 38.54 7.28 -12.80
C LEU A 474 39.66 8.20 -13.31
N LEU A 475 40.91 7.76 -13.24
CA LEU A 475 42.05 8.50 -13.79
C LEU A 475 42.02 8.57 -15.32
N LYS A 476 41.58 7.52 -16.02
CA LYS A 476 41.37 7.53 -17.48
C LYS A 476 40.30 8.55 -17.88
N LEU A 477 39.17 8.58 -17.16
CA LEU A 477 38.10 9.55 -17.36
C LEU A 477 38.62 10.99 -17.18
N ARG A 478 39.39 11.23 -16.12
CA ARG A 478 40.02 12.53 -15.85
C ARG A 478 40.97 12.96 -16.95
N ARG A 479 41.86 12.05 -17.40
CA ARG A 479 42.80 12.33 -18.48
C ARG A 479 42.08 12.73 -19.76
N ARG A 480 40.95 12.10 -20.07
CA ARG A 480 40.16 12.45 -21.26
C ARG A 480 39.45 13.79 -21.13
N GLN A 481 38.84 14.10 -19.99
CA GLN A 481 38.26 15.43 -19.73
C GLN A 481 39.32 16.54 -19.84
N ALA A 482 40.53 16.29 -19.32
CA ALA A 482 41.66 17.21 -19.44
C ALA A 482 42.12 17.42 -20.90
N GLN A 483 42.05 16.40 -21.77
CA GLN A 483 42.35 16.56 -23.21
C GLN A 483 41.36 17.51 -23.91
N HIS A 484 40.15 17.68 -23.36
CA HIS A 484 39.13 18.59 -23.85
C HIS A 484 39.02 19.89 -23.02
N ASP A 485 40.01 20.16 -22.15
CA ASP A 485 40.07 21.32 -21.24
C ASP A 485 38.84 21.47 -20.34
N LYS A 486 38.33 20.34 -19.85
CA LYS A 486 37.14 20.27 -18.98
C LYS A 486 37.47 19.62 -17.63
N PRO A 487 36.83 20.05 -16.53
CA PRO A 487 37.02 19.44 -15.22
C PRO A 487 36.25 18.11 -15.08
N LEU A 488 36.75 17.23 -14.21
CA LEU A 488 36.04 16.06 -13.71
C LEU A 488 35.88 16.17 -12.19
N ALA A 489 34.65 16.18 -11.70
CA ALA A 489 34.35 16.22 -10.27
C ALA A 489 33.95 14.83 -9.74
N ILE A 490 34.38 14.49 -8.53
CA ILE A 490 33.87 13.33 -7.79
C ILE A 490 32.88 13.85 -6.73
N ARG A 491 31.64 13.38 -6.76
CA ARG A 491 30.57 13.83 -5.87
C ARG A 491 30.13 12.70 -4.94
N ASN A 492 29.74 13.05 -3.72
CA ASN A 492 29.05 12.17 -2.77
C ASN A 492 29.78 10.84 -2.45
N ALA A 493 31.10 10.79 -2.63
CA ALA A 493 31.89 9.60 -2.37
C ALA A 493 31.90 9.27 -0.87
N ARG A 494 31.68 8.00 -0.55
CA ARG A 494 31.74 7.52 0.84
C ARG A 494 33.16 7.59 1.39
N SER A 495 33.30 7.70 2.71
CA SER A 495 34.61 7.89 3.38
C SER A 495 35.60 6.75 3.14
N ASP A 496 35.11 5.53 2.95
CA ASP A 496 35.88 4.34 2.60
C ASP A 496 36.44 4.44 1.17
N VAL A 497 35.61 4.80 0.20
CA VAL A 497 36.01 5.07 -1.19
C VAL A 497 37.00 6.23 -1.27
N LEU A 498 36.71 7.34 -0.57
CA LEU A 498 37.61 8.49 -0.49
C LEU A 498 38.97 8.08 0.04
N ARG A 499 39.03 7.25 1.10
CA ARG A 499 40.31 6.76 1.66
C ARG A 499 41.16 6.05 0.61
N VAL A 500 40.55 5.19 -0.21
CA VAL A 500 41.26 4.49 -1.30
C VAL A 500 41.80 5.48 -2.34
N LEU A 501 41.01 6.49 -2.69
CA LEU A 501 41.45 7.56 -3.59
C LEU A 501 42.62 8.37 -3.01
N ARG A 502 42.62 8.63 -1.69
CA ARG A 502 43.75 9.29 -1.00
C ARG A 502 45.01 8.44 -1.02
N THR A 503 44.90 7.17 -0.65
CA THR A 503 46.05 6.26 -0.57
C THR A 503 46.67 5.96 -1.93
N SER A 504 45.94 6.22 -3.01
CA SER A 504 46.40 6.05 -4.39
C SER A 504 46.93 7.36 -5.01
N ASP A 505 47.09 8.43 -4.20
CA ASP A 505 47.44 9.79 -4.63
C ASP A 505 46.55 10.35 -5.76
N ALA A 506 45.32 9.81 -5.86
CA ALA A 506 44.38 10.13 -6.92
C ALA A 506 43.45 11.29 -6.52
N GLU A 507 43.19 11.49 -5.23
CA GLU A 507 42.32 12.56 -4.70
C GLU A 507 42.71 13.95 -5.20
N GLU A 508 44.01 14.28 -5.25
CA GLU A 508 44.50 15.58 -5.73
C GLU A 508 44.21 15.85 -7.21
N GLN A 509 43.85 14.83 -7.97
CA GLN A 509 43.56 14.93 -9.41
C GLN A 509 42.10 15.25 -9.71
N PHE A 510 41.21 15.27 -8.69
CA PHE A 510 39.78 15.51 -8.84
C PHE A 510 39.29 16.65 -7.95
N ALA A 511 38.26 17.37 -8.39
CA ALA A 511 37.49 18.23 -7.50
C ALA A 511 36.51 17.35 -6.71
N ILE A 512 36.76 17.14 -5.41
CA ILE A 512 35.89 16.32 -4.54
C ILE A 512 34.86 17.21 -3.85
N GLN A 513 33.57 16.86 -3.98
CA GLN A 513 32.43 17.57 -3.40
C GLN A 513 31.51 16.67 -2.56
#